data_AF-A0A5N8HBY6-F1
#
_entry.id   AF-A0A5N8HBY6-F1
#
_cell.length_a   1.000
_cell.length_b   1.000
_cell.length_c   1.000
_cell.angle_alpha   90.00
_cell.angle_beta   90.00
_cell.angle_gamma   90.00
#
_symmetry.space_group_name_H-M   'P 1'
#
loop_
_entity.id
_entity.type
_entity.pdbx_description
1 polymer ?
#
loop_
_entity_poly.entity_id
_entity_poly.type
_entity_poly.pdbx_seq_one_letter_code
_entity_poly.pdbx_strand_id
1 'polypeptide(L)' 'LCPGETPPMFTTSAIASVTLDESGNGTFNWQMSPCNLKMAKAI' A
#
# COMPACT_ATOMS: atom_id res chain seq x y z
N LEU A 1 -10.01 -12.80 -0.99
CA LEU A 1 -8.91 -12.78 -1.97
C LEU A 1 -9.17 -13.90 -2.95
N CYS A 2 -9.41 -13.59 -4.21
CA CYS A 2 -9.78 -14.58 -5.22
C CYS A 2 -8.61 -15.58 -5.41
N PRO A 3 -8.89 -16.87 -5.66
CA PRO A 3 -7.84 -17.84 -5.90
C PRO A 3 -7.07 -17.47 -7.18
N GLY A 4 -5.83 -16.96 -7.02
CA GLY A 4 -4.97 -16.51 -8.11
C GLY A 4 -4.28 -15.16 -7.87
N GLU A 5 -4.74 -14.37 -6.90
CA GLU A 5 -4.14 -13.09 -6.56
C GLU A 5 -3.14 -13.26 -5.41
N THR A 6 -1.87 -12.97 -5.66
CA THR A 6 -0.86 -12.92 -4.59
C THR A 6 -1.13 -11.67 -3.75
N PRO A 7 -1.29 -11.78 -2.41
CA PRO A 7 -1.51 -10.61 -1.59
C PRO A 7 -0.32 -9.63 -1.74
N PRO A 8 -0.57 -8.31 -1.79
CA PRO A 8 0.51 -7.33 -1.91
C PRO A 8 1.48 -7.49 -0.72
N MET A 9 2.77 -7.58 -1.02
CA MET A 9 3.82 -7.70 -0.02
C MET A 9 3.94 -6.38 0.76
N PHE A 10 3.78 -6.43 2.08
CA PHE A 10 4.05 -5.30 2.97
C PHE A 10 5.41 -5.48 3.63
N THR A 11 6.38 -4.61 3.29
CA THR A 11 7.60 -4.51 4.09
C THR A 11 7.27 -3.90 5.46
N THR A 12 8.06 -4.17 6.50
CA THR A 12 7.92 -3.51 7.80
C THR A 12 7.85 -1.99 7.62
N SER A 13 6.84 -1.36 8.22
CA SER A 13 6.54 0.08 8.10
C SER A 13 6.12 0.57 6.71
N ALA A 14 5.70 -0.32 5.79
CA ALA A 14 5.01 0.11 4.57
C ALA A 14 3.61 0.64 4.89
N ILE A 15 3.21 1.70 4.17
CA ILE A 15 1.88 2.33 4.27
C ILE A 15 1.15 2.10 2.95
N ALA A 16 -0.10 1.64 3.02
CA ALA A 16 -1.00 1.57 1.87
C ALA A 16 -2.19 2.52 2.07
N SER A 17 -2.60 3.19 0.99
CA SER A 17 -3.83 3.99 0.94
C SER A 17 -4.92 3.19 0.25
N VAL A 18 -6.05 3.06 0.93
CA VAL A 18 -7.26 2.42 0.41
C VAL A 18 -8.43 3.39 0.59
N THR A 19 -9.21 3.60 -0.47
CA THR A 19 -10.49 4.29 -0.39
C THR A 19 -11.58 3.24 -0.23
N LEU A 20 -12.39 3.35 0.82
CA LEU A 20 -13.50 2.44 1.10
C LEU A 20 -14.82 3.11 0.74
N ASP A 21 -15.69 2.42 0.00
CA ASP A 21 -17.06 2.87 -0.25
C ASP A 21 -18.02 2.48 0.89
N GLU A 22 -19.26 2.98 0.83
CA GLU A 22 -20.31 2.69 1.83
C GLU A 22 -20.77 1.23 1.83
N SER A 23 -20.46 0.48 0.76
CA SER A 23 -20.77 -0.94 0.62
C SER A 23 -19.63 -1.85 1.10
N GLY A 24 -18.51 -1.28 1.56
CA GLY A 24 -17.34 -2.01 2.04
C GLY A 24 -16.38 -2.46 0.94
N ASN A 25 -16.51 -1.99 -0.30
CA ASN A 25 -15.53 -2.26 -1.35
C ASN A 25 -14.38 -1.24 -1.29
N GLY A 26 -13.15 -1.75 -1.30
CA GLY A 26 -11.94 -0.94 -1.21
C GLY A 26 -11.24 -0.80 -2.57
N THR A 27 -10.83 0.42 -2.92
CA THR A 27 -9.90 0.69 -4.03
C THR A 27 -8.52 0.95 -3.47
N PHE A 28 -7.53 0.17 -3.89
CA PHE A 28 -6.13 0.38 -3.54
C PHE A 28 -5.54 1.52 -4.38
N ASN A 29 -5.21 2.64 -3.73
CA ASN A 29 -4.72 3.83 -4.42
C ASN A 29 -3.20 3.75 -4.67
N TRP A 30 -2.44 3.52 -3.61
CA TRP A 30 -0.99 3.48 -3.64
C TRP A 30 -0.42 2.82 -2.39
N GLN A 31 0.84 2.39 -2.47
CA GLN A 31 1.60 1.88 -1.34
C GLN A 31 3.02 2.46 -1.36
N MET A 32 3.49 2.95 -0.23
CA MET A 32 4.87 3.36 -0.02
C MET A 32 5.53 2.43 0.98
N SER A 33 6.76 2.03 0.67
CA SER A 33 7.63 1.27 1.56
C SER A 33 8.81 2.16 1.99
N PRO A 34 9.40 1.99 3.18
CA PRO A 34 10.55 2.78 3.62
C PRO A 34 11.71 2.75 2.63
N CYS A 35 11.89 1.64 1.89
CA CYS A 35 12.90 1.51 0.84
C CYS A 35 12.63 2.41 -0.39
N ASN A 36 11.37 2.78 -0.66
CA ASN A 36 10.99 3.76 -1.69
C ASN A 36 11.17 5.21 -1.17
N LEU A 37 11.13 5.42 0.14
CA LEU A 37 11.34 6.69 0.82
C LEU A 37 12.79 6.93 1.23
N LYS A 38 13.80 6.29 0.57
CA LYS A 38 15.21 6.66 0.75
C LYS A 38 15.31 8.18 0.72
N MET A 39 15.56 8.76 1.90
CA MET A 39 15.27 10.15 2.21
C MET A 39 15.79 11.03 1.08
N ALA A 40 14.87 11.74 0.41
CA ALA A 40 15.26 12.85 -0.42
C ALA A 40 16.13 13.74 0.48
N LYS A 41 17.42 13.77 0.16
CA LYS A 41 18.52 14.46 0.82
C LYS A 41 18.05 15.50 1.84
N ALA A 42 18.40 15.29 3.12
CA ALA A 42 18.34 16.36 4.11
C ALA A 42 19.11 17.56 3.54
N ILE A 43 18.38 18.64 3.26
CA ILE A 43 18.95 19.92 2.83
C ILE A 43 19.55 20.65 4.02
#